data_AF-A0A060PKB3-F1
#
_entry.id   AF-A0A060PKB3-F1
#
_cell.length_a   1.000
_cell.length_b   1.000
_cell.length_c   1.000
_cell.angle_alpha   90.00
_cell.angle_beta   90.00
_cell.angle_gamma   90.00
#
_symmetry.space_group_name_H-M   'P 1'
#
loop_
_entity.id
_entity.type
_entity.pdbx_description
1 polymer ?
#
loop_
_entity_poly.entity_id
_entity_poly.type
_entity_poly.pdbx_seq_one_letter_code
_entity_poly.pdbx_strand_id
1 'polypeptide(L)'
;HIANGMFGLMLVEPPEGLSKVDHEYYVMQGDFYTVGKYREKGHQAFDMQRAIDEKPTYVVFNGSDGALTGDKALTAKTNQSVRLFVGNGGPNLVSSFHVIGEIFDTVRQEGGTVEQHNVQTTLIPSGSAAIVEFHTQAPGSYILVDHTIFRA
;
A
#
# COMPACT_ATOMS: atom_id res chain seq x y z
N HIS A 1 -0.93 -0.82 19.84
CA HIS A 1 -1.35 0.46 19.22
C HIS A 1 -1.23 0.41 17.71
N ILE A 2 -0.01 0.39 17.14
CA ILE A 2 0.21 0.32 15.67
C ILE A 2 -0.52 -0.88 15.04
N ALA A 3 -0.34 -2.09 15.57
CA ALA A 3 -1.03 -3.30 15.11
C ALA A 3 -2.58 -3.26 15.19
N ASN A 4 -3.15 -2.28 15.90
CA ASN A 4 -4.60 -2.04 15.95
C ASN A 4 -5.03 -0.94 14.97
N GLY A 5 -4.17 -0.50 14.06
CA GLY A 5 -4.49 0.47 13.01
C GLY A 5 -4.16 1.94 13.36
N MET A 6 -3.39 2.21 14.40
CA MET A 6 -3.04 3.59 14.78
C MET A 6 -1.86 4.13 13.96
N PHE A 7 -2.08 4.36 12.68
CA PHE A 7 -1.09 4.91 11.74
C PHE A 7 -1.77 5.70 10.61
N GLY A 8 -1.00 6.53 9.91
CA GLY A 8 -1.47 7.34 8.78
C GLY A 8 -0.30 7.99 8.05
N LEU A 9 -0.60 8.81 7.04
CA LEU A 9 0.39 9.62 6.33
C LEU A 9 0.11 11.11 6.48
N MET A 10 1.18 11.90 6.49
CA MET A 10 1.16 13.34 6.36
C MET A 10 2.12 13.72 5.25
N LEU A 11 1.60 14.35 4.19
CA LEU A 11 2.42 14.90 3.12
C LEU A 11 2.87 16.31 3.52
N VAL A 12 4.17 16.57 3.41
CA VAL A 12 4.74 17.92 3.51
C VAL A 12 5.25 18.28 2.12
N GLU A 13 4.50 19.13 1.42
CA GLU A 13 4.87 19.54 0.07
C GLU A 13 6.10 20.45 0.07
N PRO A 14 6.93 20.40 -0.99
CA PRO A 14 7.94 21.43 -1.22
C PRO A 14 7.25 22.77 -1.52
N PRO A 15 7.93 23.93 -1.37
CA PRO A 15 7.33 25.25 -1.56
C PRO A 15 6.64 25.45 -2.92
N GLU A 16 7.17 24.82 -3.97
CA GLU A 16 6.64 24.85 -5.34
C GLU A 16 5.46 23.90 -5.58
N GLY A 17 5.16 23.01 -4.63
CA GLY A 17 4.17 21.95 -4.74
C GLY A 17 4.65 20.74 -5.55
N LEU A 18 3.85 19.66 -5.57
CA LEU A 18 4.13 18.51 -6.43
C LEU A 18 3.72 18.76 -7.89
N SER A 19 4.32 18.03 -8.83
CA SER A 19 3.86 18.03 -10.23
C SER A 19 2.40 17.60 -10.29
N LYS A 20 1.63 18.21 -11.20
CA LYS A 20 0.21 17.90 -11.36
C LYS A 20 0.02 16.51 -11.94
N VAL A 21 -0.94 15.78 -11.39
CA VAL A 21 -1.45 14.51 -11.91
C VAL A 21 -2.98 14.55 -11.98
N ASP A 22 -3.59 13.63 -12.70
CA ASP A 22 -5.05 13.54 -12.83
C ASP A 22 -5.69 12.99 -11.55
N HIS A 23 -5.03 12.03 -10.90
CA HIS A 23 -5.52 11.39 -9.68
C HIS A 23 -4.40 11.21 -8.66
N GLU A 24 -4.75 11.48 -7.40
CA GLU A 24 -3.92 11.18 -6.23
C GLU A 24 -4.70 10.24 -5.31
N TYR A 25 -4.06 9.15 -4.87
CA TYR A 25 -4.66 8.20 -3.94
C TYR A 25 -3.78 7.94 -2.73
N TYR A 26 -4.46 7.69 -1.60
CA TYR A 26 -3.86 7.24 -0.36
C TYR A 26 -4.06 5.73 -0.19
N VAL A 27 -2.95 5.01 -0.03
CA VAL A 27 -2.92 3.57 0.22
C VAL A 27 -1.96 3.30 1.36
N MET A 28 -2.35 2.46 2.32
CA MET A 28 -1.48 2.09 3.43
C MET A 28 -1.58 0.61 3.74
N GLN A 29 -0.45 -0.09 3.68
CA GLN A 29 -0.33 -1.48 4.09
C GLN A 29 -0.23 -1.57 5.62
N GLY A 30 -0.85 -2.59 6.20
CA GLY A 30 -0.62 -3.00 7.58
C GLY A 30 -0.73 -4.51 7.75
N ASP A 31 0.07 -5.05 8.67
CA ASP A 31 0.03 -6.44 9.11
C ASP A 31 -0.71 -6.58 10.45
N PHE A 32 -1.72 -7.45 10.49
CA PHE A 32 -2.65 -7.59 11.61
C PHE A 32 -2.63 -8.99 12.21
N TYR A 33 -2.72 -9.04 13.54
CA TYR A 33 -2.45 -10.22 14.36
C TYR A 33 -3.68 -10.59 15.17
N THR A 34 -4.43 -11.58 14.69
CA THR A 34 -5.63 -12.09 15.37
C THR A 34 -5.36 -13.41 16.06
N VAL A 35 -6.11 -13.70 17.13
CA VAL A 35 -6.08 -15.00 17.82
C VAL A 35 -6.56 -16.12 16.90
N GLY A 36 -7.70 -15.90 16.23
CA GLY A 36 -8.24 -16.82 15.23
C GLY A 36 -7.36 -16.95 13.99
N LYS A 37 -7.72 -17.88 13.11
CA LYS A 37 -7.06 -18.04 11.81
C LYS A 37 -7.59 -17.04 10.79
N TYR A 38 -6.91 -16.94 9.64
CA TYR A 38 -7.42 -16.18 8.50
C TYR A 38 -8.86 -16.62 8.15
N ARG A 39 -9.76 -15.64 8.04
CA ARG A 39 -11.21 -15.78 7.81
C ARG A 39 -12.00 -16.56 8.87
N GLU A 40 -11.44 -16.76 10.06
CA GLU A 40 -12.22 -17.28 11.18
C GLU A 40 -13.29 -16.26 11.61
N LYS A 41 -14.55 -16.70 11.64
CA LYS A 41 -15.70 -15.83 11.90
C LYS A 41 -15.73 -15.31 13.34
N GLY A 42 -16.41 -14.19 13.55
CA GLY A 42 -16.61 -13.59 14.86
C GLY A 42 -15.65 -12.44 15.16
N HIS A 43 -15.82 -11.81 16.32
CA HIS A 43 -14.91 -10.78 16.78
C HIS A 43 -13.56 -11.41 17.15
N GLN A 44 -12.49 -10.92 16.54
CA GLN A 44 -11.14 -11.42 16.75
C GLN A 44 -10.36 -10.48 17.66
N ALA A 45 -9.85 -11.02 18.77
CA ALA A 45 -8.94 -10.30 19.65
C ALA A 45 -7.53 -10.23 19.05
N PHE A 46 -6.74 -9.24 19.47
CA PHE A 46 -5.34 -9.10 19.12
C PHE A 46 -4.47 -10.20 19.75
N ASP A 47 -3.56 -10.78 18.98
CA ASP A 47 -2.58 -11.78 19.45
C ASP A 47 -1.17 -11.18 19.52
N MET A 48 -0.72 -10.91 20.73
CA MET A 48 0.61 -10.31 20.98
C MET A 48 1.75 -11.26 20.61
N GLN A 49 1.60 -12.57 20.83
CA GLN A 49 2.69 -13.51 20.56
C GLN A 49 2.91 -13.64 19.06
N ARG A 50 1.85 -13.70 18.27
CA ARG A 50 1.96 -13.68 16.80
C ARG A 50 2.58 -12.38 16.30
N ALA A 51 2.30 -11.26 16.95
CA ALA A 51 2.92 -9.96 16.63
C ALA A 51 4.43 -9.96 16.90
N ILE A 52 4.88 -10.50 18.03
CA ILE A 52 6.31 -10.64 18.34
C ILE A 52 7.00 -11.59 17.36
N ASP A 53 6.31 -12.66 16.97
CA ASP A 53 6.81 -13.68 16.04
C ASP A 53 6.78 -13.25 14.57
N GLU A 54 6.26 -12.06 14.26
CA GLU A 54 6.03 -11.56 12.88
C GLU A 54 5.20 -12.52 12.01
N LYS A 55 4.19 -13.16 12.61
CA LYS A 55 3.26 -14.10 11.95
C LYS A 55 1.86 -13.51 11.82
N PRO A 56 1.65 -12.55 10.90
CA PRO A 56 0.34 -11.93 10.76
C PRO A 56 -0.70 -12.90 10.21
N THR A 57 -1.94 -12.64 10.59
CA THR A 57 -3.11 -13.32 10.04
C THR A 57 -3.68 -12.64 8.82
N TYR A 58 -3.47 -11.32 8.71
CA TYR A 58 -3.91 -10.51 7.59
C TYR A 58 -2.80 -9.53 7.24
N VAL A 59 -2.57 -9.32 5.96
CA VAL A 59 -1.81 -8.19 5.42
C VAL A 59 -2.75 -7.50 4.46
N VAL A 60 -3.09 -6.25 4.72
CA VAL A 60 -4.18 -5.57 3.99
C VAL A 60 -3.79 -4.14 3.67
N PHE A 61 -4.34 -3.64 2.56
CA PHE A 61 -4.39 -2.21 2.29
C PHE A 61 -5.62 -1.60 2.93
N ASN A 62 -5.46 -0.44 3.57
CA ASN A 62 -6.53 0.37 4.15
C ASN A 62 -7.42 -0.38 5.17
N GLY A 63 -6.77 -1.23 5.98
CA GLY A 63 -7.31 -1.74 7.25
C GLY A 63 -8.33 -2.89 7.18
N SER A 64 -8.71 -3.37 5.99
CA SER A 64 -9.58 -4.55 5.86
C SER A 64 -9.39 -5.30 4.54
N ASP A 65 -9.66 -6.61 4.56
CA ASP A 65 -9.74 -7.43 3.34
C ASP A 65 -10.81 -6.83 2.41
N GLY A 66 -10.45 -6.54 1.16
CA GLY A 66 -11.33 -5.90 0.19
C GLY A 66 -11.63 -4.41 0.43
N ALA A 67 -10.85 -3.68 1.23
CA ALA A 67 -11.06 -2.25 1.48
C ALA A 67 -11.09 -1.40 0.19
N LEU A 68 -10.29 -1.78 -0.80
CA LEU A 68 -10.11 -1.09 -2.09
C LEU A 68 -10.58 -1.95 -3.29
N THR A 69 -11.61 -2.76 -3.10
CA THR A 69 -12.13 -3.68 -4.13
C THR A 69 -13.61 -3.46 -4.40
N GLY A 70 -14.10 -3.97 -5.54
CA GLY A 70 -15.50 -3.84 -5.95
C GLY A 70 -15.90 -2.38 -6.08
N ASP A 71 -17.01 -2.00 -5.46
CA ASP A 71 -17.53 -0.62 -5.49
C ASP A 71 -16.61 0.41 -4.79
N LYS A 72 -15.60 -0.06 -4.04
CA LYS A 72 -14.59 0.76 -3.36
C LYS A 72 -13.25 0.81 -4.11
N ALA A 73 -13.18 0.26 -5.32
CA ALA A 73 -11.97 0.27 -6.12
C ALA A 73 -11.56 1.70 -6.50
N LEU A 74 -10.24 1.91 -6.61
CA LEU A 74 -9.69 3.15 -7.16
C LEU A 74 -10.00 3.21 -8.67
N THR A 75 -10.26 4.41 -9.19
CA THR A 75 -10.74 4.59 -10.57
C THR A 75 -9.99 5.68 -11.34
N ALA A 76 -9.29 5.29 -12.40
CA ALA A 76 -8.78 6.23 -13.39
C ALA A 76 -9.31 5.85 -14.78
N LYS A 77 -9.34 6.82 -15.71
CA LYS A 77 -9.60 6.56 -17.12
C LYS A 77 -8.28 6.33 -17.84
N THR A 78 -8.31 5.62 -18.96
CA THR A 78 -7.16 5.53 -19.87
C THR A 78 -6.63 6.92 -20.23
N ASN A 79 -5.32 7.00 -20.39
CA ASN A 79 -4.53 8.20 -20.62
C ASN A 79 -4.55 9.21 -19.46
N GLN A 80 -4.70 8.73 -18.23
CA GLN A 80 -4.58 9.56 -17.02
C GLN A 80 -3.38 9.17 -16.18
N SER A 81 -2.74 10.18 -15.61
CA SER A 81 -1.66 10.08 -14.64
C SER A 81 -2.20 9.80 -13.23
N VAL A 82 -1.61 8.83 -12.56
CA VAL A 82 -1.98 8.43 -11.19
C VAL A 82 -0.74 8.53 -10.30
N ARG A 83 -0.87 9.23 -9.18
CA ARG A 83 0.09 9.22 -8.07
C ARG A 83 -0.51 8.45 -6.88
N LEU A 84 0.23 7.48 -6.36
CA LEU A 84 -0.12 6.80 -5.11
C LEU A 84 0.85 7.23 -4.02
N PHE A 85 0.30 7.72 -2.90
CA PHE A 85 1.02 7.84 -1.64
C PHE A 85 0.85 6.52 -0.88
N VAL A 86 1.90 5.70 -0.91
CA VAL A 86 1.85 4.33 -0.40
C VAL A 86 2.61 4.24 0.92
N GLY A 87 1.88 4.20 2.02
CA GLY A 87 2.43 3.99 3.34
C GLY A 87 2.56 2.51 3.67
N ASN A 88 3.49 2.18 4.56
CA ASN A 88 3.53 0.90 5.23
C ASN A 88 3.57 1.15 6.74
N GLY A 89 2.42 0.99 7.39
CA GLY A 89 2.31 1.15 8.84
C GLY A 89 2.94 0.00 9.62
N GLY A 90 3.19 -1.13 8.96
CA GLY A 90 3.66 -2.35 9.62
C GLY A 90 2.59 -2.95 10.55
N PRO A 91 2.96 -3.38 11.78
CA PRO A 91 4.18 -2.98 12.50
C PRO A 91 5.47 -3.66 12.04
N ASN A 92 5.43 -4.83 11.41
CA ASN A 92 6.65 -5.63 11.24
C ASN A 92 7.09 -5.77 9.78
N LEU A 93 6.14 -5.92 8.85
CA LEU A 93 6.49 -6.38 7.51
C LEU A 93 7.01 -5.25 6.62
N VAL A 94 7.96 -5.59 5.75
CA VAL A 94 8.32 -4.79 4.58
C VAL A 94 7.42 -5.21 3.41
N SER A 95 6.87 -4.24 2.68
CA SER A 95 6.07 -4.50 1.48
C SER A 95 6.97 -4.59 0.25
N SER A 96 6.80 -5.64 -0.55
CA SER A 96 7.30 -5.66 -1.94
C SER A 96 6.21 -5.07 -2.85
N PHE A 97 5.97 -3.77 -2.75
CA PHE A 97 4.80 -3.14 -3.36
C PHE A 97 4.85 -3.17 -4.89
N HIS A 98 3.77 -3.67 -5.49
CA HIS A 98 3.63 -3.83 -6.94
C HIS A 98 2.19 -3.55 -7.38
N VAL A 99 2.03 -3.13 -8.64
CA VAL A 99 0.73 -3.00 -9.31
C VAL A 99 0.70 -3.92 -10.51
N ILE A 100 -0.07 -5.01 -10.41
CA ILE A 100 -0.20 -5.98 -11.50
C ILE A 100 -0.81 -5.29 -12.72
N GLY A 101 -0.08 -5.35 -13.84
CA GLY A 101 -0.47 -4.76 -15.12
C GLY A 101 0.16 -3.39 -15.40
N GLU A 102 0.92 -2.81 -14.46
CA GLU A 102 1.59 -1.51 -14.65
C GLU A 102 3.09 -1.57 -14.31
N ILE A 103 3.81 -0.56 -14.80
CA ILE A 103 5.19 -0.26 -14.43
C ILE A 103 5.17 1.16 -13.83
N PHE A 104 5.88 1.37 -12.72
CA PHE A 104 6.01 2.72 -12.17
C PHE A 104 6.95 3.54 -13.07
N ASP A 105 6.39 4.59 -13.66
CA ASP A 105 7.15 5.56 -14.45
C ASP A 105 8.15 6.29 -13.54
N THR A 106 7.72 6.63 -12.33
CA THR A 106 8.53 7.27 -11.30
C THR A 106 8.25 6.67 -9.92
N VAL A 107 9.31 6.43 -9.16
CA VAL A 107 9.27 6.01 -7.75
C VAL A 107 10.17 6.93 -6.94
N ARG A 108 9.59 7.58 -5.94
CA ARG A 108 10.34 8.19 -4.82
C ARG A 108 10.45 7.15 -3.73
N GLN A 109 11.52 6.37 -3.80
CA GLN A 109 11.76 5.26 -2.89
C GLN A 109 11.97 5.79 -1.46
N GLU A 110 11.40 5.09 -0.47
CA GLU A 110 11.44 5.49 0.94
C GLU A 110 10.89 6.90 1.23
N GLY A 111 10.09 7.47 0.31
CA GLY A 111 9.45 8.78 0.47
C GLY A 111 10.41 9.96 0.34
N GLY A 112 11.65 9.72 -0.11
CA GLY A 112 12.67 10.75 -0.31
C GLY A 112 12.42 11.64 -1.53
N THR A 113 13.41 12.47 -1.85
CA THR A 113 13.38 13.39 -3.01
C THR A 113 14.01 12.79 -4.27
N VAL A 114 14.75 11.69 -4.14
CA VAL A 114 15.40 11.02 -5.27
C VAL A 114 14.39 10.15 -6.01
N GLU A 115 14.34 10.32 -7.32
CA GLU A 115 13.47 9.58 -8.20
C GLU A 115 14.24 8.45 -8.89
N GLN A 116 13.58 7.29 -8.97
CA GLN A 116 13.96 6.18 -9.83
C GLN A 116 12.86 5.98 -10.87
N HIS A 117 13.23 5.60 -12.08
CA HIS A 117 12.28 5.41 -13.19
C HIS A 117 12.18 3.95 -13.63
N ASN A 118 11.04 3.62 -14.23
CA ASN A 118 10.78 2.31 -14.84
C ASN A 118 10.92 1.13 -13.86
N VAL A 119 10.32 1.27 -12.67
CA VAL A 119 10.41 0.28 -11.59
C VAL A 119 9.17 -0.60 -11.59
N GLN A 120 9.35 -1.92 -11.55
CA GLN A 120 8.23 -2.86 -11.45
C GLN A 120 7.69 -2.97 -10.01
N THR A 121 8.58 -3.05 -9.03
CA THR A 121 8.27 -3.36 -7.63
C THR A 121 9.21 -2.56 -6.76
N THR A 122 8.70 -1.90 -5.73
CA THR A 122 9.52 -1.11 -4.78
C THR A 122 9.37 -1.65 -3.36
N LEU A 123 10.47 -1.67 -2.61
CA LEU A 123 10.42 -2.02 -1.20
C LEU A 123 9.94 -0.82 -0.39
N ILE A 124 8.96 -1.03 0.48
CA ILE A 124 8.46 -0.02 1.41
C ILE A 124 8.69 -0.54 2.84
N PRO A 125 9.70 -0.01 3.58
CA PRO A 125 9.97 -0.42 4.96
C PRO A 125 8.79 -0.20 5.90
N SER A 126 8.72 -0.97 6.99
CA SER A 126 7.76 -0.71 8.07
C SER A 126 7.98 0.68 8.68
N GLY A 127 6.90 1.42 8.93
CA GLY A 127 6.95 2.79 9.44
C GLY A 127 7.41 3.83 8.41
N SER A 128 7.35 3.48 7.12
CA SER A 128 7.81 4.34 6.01
C SER A 128 6.74 4.47 4.92
N ALA A 129 7.10 5.14 3.83
CA ALA A 129 6.25 5.33 2.66
C ALA A 129 7.07 5.33 1.36
N ALA A 130 6.39 5.28 0.24
CA ALA A 130 6.91 5.61 -1.08
C ALA A 130 5.86 6.42 -1.85
N ILE A 131 6.31 7.19 -2.83
CA ILE A 131 5.43 7.79 -3.83
C ILE A 131 5.70 7.08 -5.15
N VAL A 132 4.64 6.56 -5.77
CA VAL A 132 4.73 5.97 -7.12
C VAL A 132 3.83 6.73 -8.07
N GLU A 133 4.29 6.90 -9.30
CA GLU A 133 3.54 7.51 -10.39
C GLU A 133 3.55 6.60 -11.60
N PHE A 134 2.42 6.49 -12.28
CA PHE A 134 2.29 5.76 -13.54
C PHE A 134 1.16 6.34 -14.39
N HIS A 135 1.20 6.05 -15.69
CA HIS A 135 0.17 6.44 -16.64
C HIS A 135 -0.65 5.25 -17.10
N THR A 136 -1.98 5.33 -16.98
CA THR A 136 -2.89 4.24 -17.36
C THR A 136 -3.02 4.13 -18.88
N GLN A 137 -2.49 3.07 -19.49
CA GLN A 137 -2.46 2.93 -20.96
C GLN A 137 -3.59 2.09 -21.53
N ALA A 138 -4.09 1.12 -20.77
CA ALA A 138 -5.11 0.17 -21.21
C ALA A 138 -6.32 0.17 -20.27
N PRO A 139 -7.54 -0.06 -20.78
CA PRO A 139 -8.68 -0.28 -19.90
C PRO A 139 -8.53 -1.65 -19.19
N GLY A 140 -8.78 -1.70 -17.89
CA GLY A 140 -8.70 -2.94 -17.14
C GLY A 140 -8.73 -2.76 -15.63
N SER A 141 -8.57 -3.87 -14.91
CA SER A 141 -8.35 -3.88 -13.46
C SER A 141 -6.88 -4.08 -13.18
N TYR A 142 -6.31 -3.15 -12.42
CA TYR A 142 -4.93 -3.17 -11.96
C TYR A 142 -4.92 -3.47 -10.47
N ILE A 143 -4.07 -4.41 -10.03
CA ILE A 143 -4.17 -4.97 -8.68
C ILE A 143 -2.95 -4.54 -7.86
N LEU A 144 -3.19 -3.76 -6.81
CA LEU A 144 -2.16 -3.42 -5.82
C LEU A 144 -1.87 -4.65 -4.95
N VAL A 145 -0.61 -5.03 -4.80
CA VAL A 145 -0.19 -6.20 -4.02
C VAL A 145 1.09 -5.96 -3.24
N ASP A 146 1.27 -6.71 -2.15
CA ASP A 146 2.60 -7.06 -1.64
C ASP A 146 3.07 -8.31 -2.41
N HIS A 147 4.10 -8.16 -3.23
CA HIS A 147 4.63 -9.23 -4.08
C HIS A 147 5.42 -10.30 -3.29
N THR A 148 5.48 -10.20 -1.96
CA THR A 148 5.65 -11.38 -1.10
C THR A 148 4.36 -12.21 -1.15
N ILE A 149 4.14 -12.85 -2.30
CA ILE A 149 2.82 -13.00 -2.93
C ILE A 149 1.77 -13.80 -2.15
N PHE A 150 2.18 -14.61 -1.17
CA PHE A 150 1.22 -15.28 -0.28
C PHE A 150 0.47 -14.31 0.65
N ARG A 151 0.82 -13.01 0.64
CA ARG A 151 0.15 -11.93 1.37
C ARG A 151 -0.96 -11.22 0.57
N ALA A 152 -1.03 -11.44 -0.75
CA ALA A 152 -1.99 -10.80 -1.63
C ALA A 152 -3.41 -11.38 -1.53
#